data_AF-A0AAW2UAT1-F1
#
_entry.id   AF-A0AAW2UAT1-F1
#
_cell.length_a   1.000
_cell.length_b   1.000
_cell.length_c   1.000
_cell.angle_alpha   90.00
_cell.angle_beta   90.00
_cell.angle_gamma   90.00
#
_symmetry.space_group_name_H-M   'P 1'
#
loop_
_entity.id
_entity.type
_entity.pdbx_description
1 polymer ?
#
loop_
_entity_poly.entity_id
_entity_poly.type
_entity_poly.pdbx_seq_one_letter_code
_entity_poly.pdbx_strand_id
1 'polypeptide(L)' 'MINSKPTSVPLAAHFQLCKDQCRKTDSEKERMKNVPYSNAIGSVMYLMVSTRPDIAYA' A
#
# COMPACT_ATOMS: atom_id res chain seq x y z
N MET A 1 3.78 -10.90 22.80
CA MET A 1 2.84 -10.63 21.69
C MET A 1 1.46 -11.10 22.12
N ILE A 2 0.70 -10.25 22.81
CA ILE A 2 -0.68 -10.50 23.21
C ILE A 2 -1.25 -9.11 23.46
N ASN A 3 -2.29 -8.71 22.71
CA ASN A 3 -2.92 -7.38 22.67
C ASN A 3 -2.38 -6.34 21.68
N SER A 4 -2.11 -6.72 20.42
CA SER A 4 -2.14 -5.70 19.35
C SER A 4 -3.61 -5.48 18.96
N LYS A 5 -4.12 -4.24 19.07
CA LYS A 5 -5.47 -3.91 18.59
C LYS A 5 -5.47 -4.03 17.06
N PRO A 6 -6.50 -4.61 16.43
CA PRO A 6 -6.57 -4.65 14.98
C PRO A 6 -6.54 -3.22 14.44
N THR A 7 -5.50 -2.88 13.72
CA THR A 7 -5.40 -1.59 13.04
C THR A 7 -6.41 -1.61 11.91
N SER A 8 -7.31 -0.63 11.86
CA SER A 8 -8.22 -0.47 10.72
C SER A 8 -7.38 -0.11 9.49
N VAL A 9 -7.08 -1.12 8.69
CA VAL A 9 -6.55 -0.90 7.34
C VAL A 9 -7.70 -0.28 6.53
N PRO A 10 -7.47 0.83 5.81
CA PRO A 10 -8.52 1.48 5.01
C PRO A 10 -9.01 0.60 3.85
N LEU A 11 -8.35 -0.53 3.60
CA LEU A 11 -8.73 -1.52 2.62
C LEU A 11 -9.35 -2.74 3.31
N ALA A 12 -10.59 -3.06 2.97
CA ALA A 12 -11.27 -4.21 3.53
C ALA A 12 -10.60 -5.53 3.09
N ALA A 13 -10.49 -6.50 3.99
CA ALA A 13 -9.79 -7.77 3.75
C ALA A 13 -10.36 -8.61 2.58
N HIS A 14 -11.60 -8.37 2.17
CA HIS A 14 -12.23 -9.03 1.02
C HIS A 14 -11.91 -8.35 -0.32
N PHE A 15 -11.22 -7.21 -0.31
CA PHE A 15 -10.87 -6.50 -1.52
C PHE A 15 -9.69 -7.18 -2.21
N GLN A 16 -9.97 -7.93 -3.26
CA GLN A 16 -8.97 -8.57 -4.10
C GLN A 16 -8.70 -7.71 -5.33
N LEU A 17 -7.43 -7.40 -5.57
CA LEU A 17 -7.03 -6.69 -6.77
C LEU A 17 -7.10 -7.63 -7.97
N CYS A 18 -7.70 -7.17 -9.08
CA CYS A 18 -7.78 -7.92 -10.33
C CYS A 18 -7.13 -7.16 -11.49
N LYS A 19 -6.80 -7.89 -12.57
CA LYS A 19 -6.17 -7.29 -13.76
C LYS A 19 -7.05 -6.24 -14.44
N ASP A 20 -8.35 -6.28 -14.26
CA ASP A 20 -9.25 -5.29 -14.84
C ASP A 20 -9.09 -3.90 -14.22
N GLN A 21 -8.51 -3.80 -13.03
CA GLN A 21 -8.17 -2.55 -12.34
C GLN A 21 -6.80 -2.00 -12.81
N CYS A 22 -6.06 -2.72 -13.64
CA CYS A 22 -4.87 -2.18 -14.29
C CYS A 22 -5.27 -1.03 -15.22
N ARG A 23 -4.42 -0.01 -15.29
CA ARG A 23 -4.63 1.13 -16.19
C ARG A 23 -4.60 0.67 -17.64
N LYS A 24 -5.59 1.11 -18.40
CA LYS A 24 -5.81 0.66 -19.77
C LYS A 24 -5.41 1.73 -20.78
N THR A 25 -5.48 3.01 -20.40
CA THR A 25 -5.18 4.13 -21.31
C THR A 25 -3.82 4.75 -21.07
N ASP A 26 -3.23 5.33 -22.12
CA ASP A 26 -1.91 5.96 -22.02
C ASP A 26 -1.94 7.26 -21.22
N SER A 27 -3.08 7.99 -21.23
CA SER A 27 -3.28 9.15 -20.36
C SER A 27 -3.21 8.78 -18.87
N GLU A 28 -3.79 7.65 -18.48
CA GLU A 28 -3.71 7.17 -17.10
C GLU A 28 -2.28 6.78 -16.71
N LYS A 29 -1.54 6.13 -17.61
CA LYS A 29 -0.14 5.76 -17.41
C LYS A 29 0.76 6.99 -17.27
N GLU A 30 0.59 7.99 -18.13
CA GLU A 30 1.36 9.23 -18.06
C GLU A 30 1.07 9.99 -16.76
N ARG A 31 -0.20 10.01 -16.33
CA ARG A 31 -0.57 10.60 -15.04
C ARG A 31 0.15 9.94 -13.86
N MET A 32 0.26 8.61 -13.82
CA MET A 32 0.98 7.96 -12.72
C MET A 32 2.49 7.95 -12.85
N LYS A 33 3.06 8.17 -14.02
CA LYS A 33 4.50 8.31 -14.17
C LYS A 33 5.07 9.44 -13.29
N ASN A 34 4.25 10.47 -13.06
CA ASN A 34 4.60 11.60 -12.20
C ASN A 34 4.31 11.35 -10.71
N VAL A 35 3.71 10.20 -10.36
CA VAL A 35 3.44 9.83 -8.96
C VAL A 35 4.58 8.95 -8.43
N PRO A 36 5.28 9.34 -7.37
CA PRO A 36 6.47 8.64 -6.89
C PRO A 36 6.12 7.42 -6.03
N TYR A 37 5.48 6.40 -6.63
CA TYR A 37 5.06 5.18 -5.92
C TYR A 37 6.22 4.44 -5.25
N SER A 38 7.36 4.34 -5.93
CA SER A 38 8.55 3.67 -5.37
C SER A 38 9.03 4.34 -4.08
N ASN A 39 8.99 5.67 -4.02
CA ASN A 39 9.39 6.42 -2.82
C ASN A 39 8.38 6.21 -1.69
N ALA A 40 7.08 6.18 -2.00
CA ALA A 40 6.03 5.90 -1.01
C ALA A 40 6.17 4.49 -0.43
N ILE A 41 6.38 3.48 -1.28
CA ILE A 41 6.58 2.09 -0.87
C ILE A 41 7.87 1.96 -0.03
N GLY A 42 8.97 2.59 -0.46
CA GLY A 42 10.22 2.59 0.30
C GLY A 42 10.07 3.26 1.67
N SER A 43 9.31 4.35 1.76
CA SER A 43 9.01 5.01 3.03
C SER A 43 8.18 4.13 3.95
N VAL A 44 7.18 3.42 3.40
CA VAL A 44 6.36 2.45 4.16
C VAL A 44 7.22 1.29 4.67
N MET A 45 8.11 0.73 3.84
CA MET A 45 9.06 -0.29 4.27
C MET A 45 9.99 0.21 5.37
N TYR A 46 10.49 1.44 5.26
CA TYR A 46 11.32 2.05 6.30
C TYR A 46 10.56 2.16 7.63
N LEU A 47 9.28 2.59 7.61
CA LEU A 47 8.43 2.64 8.80
C LEU A 47 8.27 1.25 9.41
N MET A 48 7.96 0.24 8.60
CA MET A 48 7.80 -1.16 9.04
C MET A 48 9.02 -1.68 9.81
N VAL A 49 10.24 -1.43 9.32
CA VAL A 49 11.48 -1.92 9.93
C VAL A 49 11.91 -1.06 11.12
N SER A 50 11.73 0.25 11.04
CA SER A 50 12.39 1.18 11.95
C SER A 50 11.54 1.56 13.17
N THR A 51 10.25 1.83 12.98
CA THR A 51 9.43 2.49 14.03
C THR A 51 8.02 1.92 14.20
N ARG A 52 7.50 1.21 13.20
CA ARG A 52 6.10 0.78 13.10
C ARG A 52 5.98 -0.66 12.57
N PRO A 53 6.46 -1.67 13.33
CA PRO A 53 6.34 -3.08 12.94
C PRO A 53 4.89 -3.55 12.82
N ASP A 54 3.94 -2.82 13.42
CA ASP A 54 2.50 -3.04 13.27
C ASP A 54 2.01 -2.85 11.83
N ILE A 55 2.68 -2.01 11.03
CA ILE A 55 2.34 -1.82 9.61
C ILE A 55 2.72 -3.07 8.79
N ALA A 56 3.76 -3.81 9.21
CA ALA A 56 4.21 -5.02 8.51
C ALA A 56 3.27 -6.21 8.72
N TYR A 57 2.47 -6.17 9.79
CA TYR A 57 1.57 -7.25 10.22
C TYR A 57 0.09 -6.87 10.11
N ALA A 58 -0.20 -5.78 9.39
CA ALA A 58 -1.53 -5.23 9.16
C ALA A 58 -2.36 -6.05 8.15
#